data_AF-A0A2U2HKE8-F1
#
_entry.id   AF-A0A2U2HKE8-F1
#
_cell.length_a   1.000
_cell.length_b   1.000
_cell.length_c   1.000
_cell.angle_alpha   90.00
_cell.angle_beta   90.00
_cell.angle_gamma   90.00
#
_symmetry.space_group_name_H-M   'P 1'
#
loop_
_entity.id
_entity.type
_entity.pdbx_description
1 polymer ?
#
loop_
_entity_poly.entity_id
_entity_poly.type
_entity_poly.pdbx_seq_one_letter_code
_entity_poly.pdbx_strand_id
1 'polypeptide(L)'
;MQTNTELLQAIMRELAAPGAGPSAAAAGAGLCGRVGHKFGPLVGPATLALLFGRSLETHRARFPWLPRSAEPAALERSFGAREAHEVAAATGAVLDTFITQMATQIGTRLTHQFLRSVFPAATPAPPQENPE
;
A
#
# COMPACT_ATOMS: atom_id res chain seq x y z
N MET A 1 -13.24 15.67 4.57
CA MET A 1 -13.30 14.25 4.14
C MET A 1 -11.90 13.87 3.70
N GLN A 2 -11.18 13.08 4.48
CA GLN A 2 -9.84 12.61 4.08
C GLN A 2 -10.01 11.69 2.86
N THR A 3 -9.25 11.89 1.79
CA THR A 3 -9.33 11.08 0.56
C THR A 3 -8.41 9.85 0.64
N ASN A 4 -8.66 8.81 -0.18
CA ASN A 4 -7.80 7.62 -0.29
C ASN A 4 -6.33 8.01 -0.50
N THR A 5 -6.08 9.04 -1.30
CA THR A 5 -4.75 9.56 -1.63
C THR A 5 -4.05 10.18 -0.41
N GLU A 6 -4.76 10.90 0.47
CA GLU A 6 -4.16 11.47 1.67
C GLU A 6 -3.78 10.41 2.71
N LEU A 7 -4.62 9.38 2.86
CA LEU A 7 -4.31 8.24 3.71
C LEU A 7 -3.08 7.49 3.18
N LEU A 8 -3.03 7.26 1.86
CA LEU A 8 -1.88 6.66 1.20
C LEU A 8 -0.62 7.50 1.39
N GLN A 9 -0.70 8.82 1.22
CA GLN A 9 0.43 9.72 1.42
C GLN A 9 0.96 9.71 2.86
N ALA A 10 0.08 9.62 3.85
CA ALA A 10 0.49 9.49 5.25
C ALA A 10 1.25 8.17 5.49
N ILE A 11 0.75 7.07 4.94
CA ILE A 11 1.38 5.75 5.02
C ILE A 11 2.73 5.75 4.29
N MET A 12 2.80 6.33 3.09
CA MET A 12 4.02 6.46 2.30
C MET A 12 5.06 7.34 2.99
N ARG A 13 4.63 8.37 3.75
CA ARG A 13 5.50 9.25 4.51
C ARG A 13 6.11 8.56 5.73
N GLU A 14 5.34 7.69 6.40
CA GLU A 14 5.85 6.82 7.47
C GLU A 14 6.95 5.88 6.96
N LEU A 15 6.79 5.34 5.74
CA LEU A 15 7.79 4.47 5.09
C LEU A 15 9.05 5.18 4.61
N ALA A 16 8.95 6.47 4.26
CA ALA A 16 10.08 7.28 3.85
C ALA A 16 10.87 7.85 5.03
N ALA A 17 10.40 7.68 6.27
CA ALA A 17 11.07 8.19 7.46
C ALA A 17 12.39 7.43 7.70
N PRO A 18 13.54 8.11 7.77
CA PRO A 18 14.82 7.46 7.99
C PRO A 18 14.97 7.05 9.46
N GLY A 19 15.03 5.75 9.74
CA GLY A 19 15.32 5.23 11.08
C GLY A 19 15.24 3.71 11.13
N ALA A 20 16.40 3.05 11.24
CA ALA A 20 16.64 1.62 11.53
C ALA A 20 15.41 0.69 11.44
N GLY A 21 14.94 0.46 10.22
CA GLY A 21 13.84 -0.45 9.89
C GLY A 21 14.23 -1.42 8.78
N PRO A 22 13.37 -2.40 8.45
CA PRO A 22 13.60 -3.32 7.35
C PRO A 22 13.94 -2.55 6.06
N SER A 23 14.78 -3.13 5.19
CA SER A 23 15.11 -2.56 3.88
C SER A 23 13.86 -2.05 3.18
N ALA A 24 13.96 -0.93 2.43
CA ALA A 24 12.84 -0.36 1.68
C ALA A 24 12.09 -1.41 0.85
N ALA A 25 12.80 -2.43 0.37
CA ALA A 25 12.23 -3.60 -0.30
C ALA A 25 11.28 -4.42 0.58
N ALA A 26 11.73 -4.83 1.76
CA ALA A 26 10.91 -5.57 2.72
C ALA A 26 9.76 -4.71 3.25
N ALA A 27 9.98 -3.41 3.43
CA ALA A 27 8.95 -2.47 3.85
C ALA A 27 7.84 -2.31 2.78
N GLY A 28 8.22 -2.14 1.50
CA GLY A 28 7.28 -2.04 0.39
C GLY A 28 6.51 -3.35 0.16
N ALA A 29 7.19 -4.49 0.14
CA ALA A 29 6.57 -5.80 -0.02
C ALA A 29 5.63 -6.12 1.17
N GLY A 30 6.06 -5.81 2.39
CA GLY A 30 5.26 -5.94 3.59
C GLY A 30 4.01 -5.06 3.57
N LEU A 31 4.08 -3.87 2.96
CA LEU A 31 2.91 -3.01 2.78
C LEU A 31 1.87 -3.64 1.84
N CYS A 32 2.29 -4.09 0.66
CA CYS A 32 1.43 -4.82 -0.28
C CYS A 32 0.83 -6.06 0.38
N GLY A 33 1.62 -6.81 1.15
CA GLY A 33 1.17 -7.98 1.89
C GLY A 33 0.11 -7.64 2.95
N ARG A 34 0.30 -6.59 3.76
CA ARG A 34 -0.67 -6.16 4.79
C ARG A 34 -2.00 -5.74 4.17
N VAL A 35 -1.96 -4.93 3.11
CA VAL A 35 -3.16 -4.51 2.39
C VAL A 35 -3.85 -5.73 1.77
N GLY A 36 -3.10 -6.61 1.11
CA GLY A 36 -3.62 -7.84 0.52
C GLY A 36 -4.29 -8.75 1.55
N HIS A 37 -3.63 -8.99 2.68
CA HIS A 37 -4.16 -9.81 3.77
C HIS A 37 -5.47 -9.25 4.33
N LYS A 38 -5.60 -7.92 4.44
CA LYS A 38 -6.83 -7.31 4.96
C LYS A 38 -7.99 -7.43 3.98
N PHE A 39 -7.76 -7.25 2.69
CA PHE A 39 -8.83 -7.32 1.68
C PHE A 39 -9.14 -8.75 1.22
N GLY A 40 -8.21 -9.69 1.39
CA GLY A 40 -8.36 -11.09 0.98
C GLY A 40 -9.65 -11.77 1.43
N PRO A 41 -10.05 -11.69 2.71
CA PRO A 41 -11.30 -12.28 3.20
C PRO A 41 -12.56 -11.69 2.56
N LEU A 42 -12.50 -10.46 2.03
CA LEU A 42 -13.65 -9.76 1.46
C LEU A 42 -13.87 -10.08 -0.01
N VAL A 43 -12.78 -10.17 -0.80
CA VAL A 43 -12.87 -10.36 -2.26
C VAL A 43 -12.44 -11.75 -2.73
N GLY A 44 -11.83 -12.54 -1.84
CA GLY A 44 -11.24 -13.84 -2.14
C GLY A 44 -9.83 -13.75 -2.77
N PRO A 45 -9.03 -14.82 -2.66
CA PRO A 45 -7.62 -14.82 -3.08
C PRO A 45 -7.44 -14.64 -4.59
N ALA A 46 -8.32 -15.20 -5.42
CA ALA A 46 -8.24 -15.08 -6.87
C ALA A 46 -8.48 -13.64 -7.34
N THR A 47 -9.55 -13.00 -6.83
CA THR A 47 -9.86 -11.59 -7.11
C THR A 47 -8.75 -10.69 -6.63
N LEU A 48 -8.22 -10.94 -5.43
CA LEU A 48 -7.12 -10.17 -4.88
C LEU A 48 -5.88 -10.22 -5.78
N ALA A 49 -5.47 -11.42 -6.21
CA ALA A 49 -4.34 -11.61 -7.10
C ALA A 49 -4.54 -10.90 -8.45
N LEU A 50 -5.76 -10.95 -9.01
CA LEU A 50 -6.10 -10.26 -10.26
C LEU A 50 -6.03 -8.73 -10.12
N LEU A 51 -6.60 -8.16 -9.06
CA LEU A 51 -6.60 -6.71 -8.84
C LEU A 51 -5.20 -6.17 -8.57
N PHE A 52 -4.40 -6.88 -7.76
CA PHE A 52 -3.01 -6.51 -7.55
C PHE A 52 -2.17 -6.69 -8.82
N GLY A 53 -2.33 -7.80 -9.55
CA GLY A 53 -1.65 -8.05 -10.82
C GLY A 53 -1.97 -6.96 -11.86
N ARG A 54 -3.24 -6.57 -11.96
CA ARG A 54 -3.67 -5.44 -12.81
C ARG A 54 -3.03 -4.12 -12.38
N SER A 55 -2.95 -3.87 -11.07
CA SER A 55 -2.32 -2.66 -10.54
C SER A 55 -0.82 -2.63 -10.85
N LEU A 56 -0.12 -3.76 -10.74
CA LEU A 56 1.27 -3.89 -11.17
C LEU A 56 1.42 -3.61 -12.67
N GLU A 57 0.63 -4.28 -13.52
CA GLU A 57 0.72 -4.13 -14.99
C GLU A 57 0.46 -2.69 -15.44
N THR A 58 -0.49 -2.00 -14.79
CA THR A 58 -0.81 -0.58 -15.07
C THR A 58 0.42 0.32 -14.94
N HIS A 59 1.32 0.00 -14.01
CA HIS A 59 2.50 0.80 -13.71
C HIS A 59 3.80 0.26 -14.31
N ARG A 60 3.77 -0.86 -15.04
CA ARG A 60 4.98 -1.44 -15.66
C ARG A 60 5.60 -0.57 -16.75
N ALA A 61 4.83 0.30 -17.41
CA ALA A 61 5.39 1.27 -18.34
C ALA A 61 6.33 2.27 -17.64
N ARG A 62 6.02 2.63 -16.38
CA ARG A 62 6.81 3.55 -15.56
C ARG A 62 7.87 2.84 -14.71
N PHE A 63 7.58 1.62 -14.25
CA PHE A 63 8.46 0.78 -13.46
C PHE A 63 8.60 -0.60 -14.12
N PRO A 64 9.43 -0.74 -15.17
CA PRO A 64 9.52 -1.96 -15.98
C PRO A 64 9.96 -3.20 -15.19
N TRP A 65 10.62 -2.96 -14.06
CA TRP A 65 11.13 -3.97 -13.14
C TRP A 65 10.08 -4.54 -12.19
N LEU A 66 8.85 -4.02 -12.18
CA LEU A 66 7.78 -4.61 -11.38
C LEU A 66 7.48 -6.05 -11.82
N PRO A 67 7.31 -6.97 -10.85
CA PRO A 67 6.94 -8.33 -11.17
C PRO A 67 5.53 -8.39 -11.73
N ARG A 68 5.23 -9.43 -12.52
CA ARG A 68 3.87 -9.70 -13.00
C ARG A 68 2.97 -10.29 -11.90
N SER A 69 3.59 -10.89 -10.89
CA SER A 69 2.89 -11.49 -9.75
C SER A 69 3.01 -10.60 -8.53
N ALA A 70 1.93 -10.51 -7.76
CA ALA A 70 1.88 -9.83 -6.48
C ALA A 70 2.32 -10.73 -5.30
N GLU A 71 2.93 -11.88 -5.60
CA GLU A 71 3.54 -12.76 -4.60
C GLU A 71 4.57 -11.97 -3.76
N PRO A 72 4.50 -12.03 -2.42
CA PRO A 72 5.38 -11.26 -1.54
C PRO A 72 6.87 -11.46 -1.84
N ALA A 73 7.29 -12.70 -2.07
CA ALA A 73 8.68 -13.02 -2.40
C ALA A 73 9.12 -12.47 -3.77
N ALA A 74 8.20 -12.36 -4.73
CA ALA A 74 8.49 -11.77 -6.03
C ALA A 74 8.63 -10.25 -5.94
N LEU A 75 7.78 -9.60 -5.15
CA LEU A 75 7.86 -8.17 -4.85
C LEU A 75 9.16 -7.83 -4.13
N GLU A 76 9.47 -8.52 -3.04
CA GLU A 76 10.68 -8.27 -2.25
C GLU A 76 11.94 -8.43 -3.07
N ARG A 77 12.04 -9.50 -3.89
CA ARG A 77 13.17 -9.70 -4.80
C ARG A 77 13.30 -8.58 -5.83
N SER A 78 12.18 -8.13 -6.40
CA SER A 78 12.18 -7.07 -7.41
C SER A 78 12.55 -5.71 -6.79
N PHE A 79 12.17 -5.49 -5.53
CA PHE A 79 12.45 -4.26 -4.81
C PHE A 79 13.88 -4.26 -4.24
N GLY A 80 14.45 -5.42 -3.92
CA GLY A 80 15.77 -5.55 -3.29
C GLY A 80 16.94 -5.04 -4.13
N ALA A 81 16.75 -4.86 -5.44
CA ALA A 81 17.74 -4.30 -6.34
C ALA A 81 17.53 -2.80 -6.62
N ARG A 82 16.67 -2.11 -5.86
CA ARG A 82 16.21 -0.76 -6.15
C ARG A 82 16.47 0.21 -5.01
N GLU A 83 16.60 1.47 -5.38
CA GLU A 83 16.73 2.57 -4.43
C GLU A 83 15.43 2.76 -3.65
N ALA A 84 15.56 3.20 -2.39
CA ALA A 84 14.41 3.35 -1.49
C ALA A 84 13.31 4.25 -2.06
N HIS A 85 13.70 5.34 -2.75
CA HIS A 85 12.77 6.28 -3.36
C HIS A 85 12.01 5.67 -4.55
N GLU A 86 12.65 4.79 -5.33
CA GLU A 86 11.99 4.07 -6.42
C GLU A 86 10.99 3.03 -5.89
N VAL A 87 11.38 2.29 -4.85
CA VAL A 87 10.50 1.31 -4.20
C VAL A 87 9.28 2.00 -3.61
N ALA A 88 9.48 3.15 -2.94
CA ALA A 88 8.38 3.93 -2.41
C ALA A 88 7.46 4.43 -3.54
N ALA A 89 8.02 5.04 -4.59
CA ALA A 89 7.22 5.54 -5.71
C ALA A 89 6.38 4.44 -6.38
N ALA A 90 6.98 3.27 -6.64
CA ALA A 90 6.30 2.13 -7.26
C ALA A 90 5.23 1.54 -6.34
N THR A 91 5.56 1.33 -5.06
CA THR A 91 4.62 0.79 -4.07
C THR A 91 3.41 1.72 -3.88
N GLY A 92 3.65 3.03 -3.77
CA GLY A 92 2.59 4.03 -3.68
C GLY A 92 1.68 4.01 -4.90
N ALA A 93 2.25 4.00 -6.11
CA ALA A 93 1.47 3.95 -7.35
C ALA A 93 0.59 2.69 -7.46
N VAL A 94 1.17 1.53 -7.15
CA VAL A 94 0.46 0.23 -7.18
C VAL A 94 -0.69 0.21 -6.17
N LEU A 95 -0.44 0.65 -4.93
CA LEU A 95 -1.47 0.64 -3.89
C LEU A 95 -2.57 1.66 -4.13
N ASP A 96 -2.24 2.86 -4.64
CA ASP A 96 -3.25 3.86 -5.02
C ASP A 96 -4.25 3.29 -6.04
N THR A 97 -3.71 2.63 -7.07
CA THR A 97 -4.52 2.00 -8.12
C THR A 97 -5.34 0.84 -7.57
N PHE A 98 -4.75 -0.01 -6.72
CA PHE A 98 -5.46 -1.11 -6.07
C PHE A 98 -6.61 -0.59 -5.19
N ILE A 99 -6.35 0.43 -4.37
CA ILE A 99 -7.34 1.03 -3.47
C ILE A 99 -8.47 1.70 -4.25
N THR A 100 -8.14 2.36 -5.35
CA THR A 100 -9.15 2.95 -6.26
C THR A 100 -10.03 1.87 -6.89
N GLN A 101 -9.45 0.74 -7.31
CA GLN A 101 -10.21 -0.41 -7.81
C GLN A 101 -11.10 -0.99 -6.70
N MET A 102 -10.59 -1.15 -5.49
CA MET A 102 -11.38 -1.61 -4.34
C MET A 102 -12.53 -0.65 -4.04
N ALA A 103 -12.28 0.66 -3.98
CA ALA A 103 -13.31 1.66 -3.74
C ALA A 103 -14.43 1.63 -4.80
N THR A 104 -14.09 1.26 -6.04
CA THR A 104 -15.07 1.06 -7.12
C THR A 104 -15.91 -0.20 -6.91
N GLN A 105 -15.33 -1.29 -6.39
CA GLN A 105 -16.01 -2.59 -6.23
C GLN A 105 -16.85 -2.68 -4.95
N ILE A 106 -16.31 -2.20 -3.83
CA ILE A 106 -16.92 -2.36 -2.49
C ILE A 106 -17.38 -1.04 -1.86
N GLY A 107 -17.18 0.07 -2.58
CA GLY A 107 -17.52 1.41 -2.13
C GLY A 107 -16.42 2.07 -1.28
N THR A 108 -16.26 3.39 -1.46
CA THR A 108 -15.23 4.20 -0.81
C THR A 108 -15.25 4.11 0.72
N ARG A 109 -16.44 4.09 1.34
CA ARG A 109 -16.55 4.03 2.82
C ARG A 109 -15.94 2.76 3.40
N LEU A 110 -16.24 1.60 2.81
CA LEU A 110 -15.74 0.32 3.30
C LEU A 110 -14.24 0.19 3.06
N THR A 111 -13.75 0.64 1.89
CA THR A 111 -12.32 0.69 1.60
C THR A 111 -11.56 1.53 2.62
N HIS A 112 -12.06 2.73 2.96
CA HIS A 112 -11.44 3.58 3.98
C HIS A 112 -11.43 2.92 5.36
N GLN A 113 -12.54 2.30 5.77
CA GLN A 113 -12.62 1.61 7.06
C GLN A 113 -11.60 0.47 7.16
N PHE A 114 -11.44 -0.30 6.09
CA PHE A 114 -10.45 -1.37 6.01
C PHE A 114 -9.02 -0.81 6.09
N LEU A 115 -8.71 0.23 5.32
CA LEU A 115 -7.38 0.86 5.34
C LEU A 115 -7.04 1.44 6.71
N ARG A 116 -7.98 2.09 7.40
CA ARG A 116 -7.75 2.57 8.78
C ARG A 116 -7.42 1.44 9.75
N SER A 117 -7.99 0.25 9.56
CA SER A 117 -7.65 -0.92 10.37
C SER A 117 -6.26 -1.48 10.05
N VAL A 118 -5.75 -1.31 8.84
CA VAL A 118 -4.37 -1.72 8.47
C VAL A 118 -3.36 -0.68 8.96
N PHE A 119 -3.76 0.60 8.98
CA PHE A 119 -2.90 1.74 9.29
C PHE A 119 -3.51 2.61 10.40
N PRO A 120 -3.52 2.12 11.65
CA PRO A 120 -4.11 2.86 12.75
C PRO A 120 -3.37 4.19 13.03
N ALA A 121 -2.04 4.23 12.81
CA ALA A 121 -1.18 5.38 13.03
C ALA A 121 -1.40 6.56 12.06
N ALA A 122 -2.06 6.31 10.92
CA ALA A 122 -2.43 7.39 9.98
C ALA A 122 -3.72 8.13 10.40
N THR A 123 -4.34 7.73 11.52
CA THR A 123 -5.38 8.51 12.17
C THR A 123 -4.69 9.66 12.93
N PRO A 124 -5.00 10.94 12.65
CA PRO A 124 -4.46 12.03 13.45
C PRO A 124 -4.86 11.77 14.91
N ALA A 125 -3.85 11.72 15.80
CA ALA A 125 -4.09 11.64 17.23
C ALA A 125 -5.04 12.80 17.62
N PRO A 126 -6.03 12.56 18.49
CA PRO A 126 -6.83 13.65 19.03
C PRO A 126 -5.87 14.69 19.64
N PRO A 127 -6.14 16.00 19.45
CA PRO A 127 -5.27 17.04 20.00
C PRO A 127 -5.14 16.77 21.49
N GLN A 128 -3.90 16.57 21.95
CA GLN A 128 -3.61 16.43 23.37
C GLN A 128 -3.93 17.79 23.99
N GLU A 129 -5.11 17.92 24.58
CA GLU A 129 -5.44 19.03 25.48
C GLU A 129 -4.43 18.96 26.63
N ASN A 130 -3.47 19.89 26.59
CA ASN A 130 -2.48 20.07 27.64
C ASN A 130 -3.22 20.48 28.91
N PRO A 131 -3.13 19.72 30.03
CA PRO A 131 -3.66 20.19 31.29
C PRO A 131 -2.80 21.36 31.77
N GLU A 132 -3.46 22.48 32.05
CA GLU A 132 -2.92 23.72 32.61
C GLU A 132 -2.39 23.53 34.04
#